data_AF-A0A5R2NAJ7-F1
#
_entry.id   AF-A0A5R2NAJ7-F1
#
_cell.length_a   1.000
_cell.length_b   1.000
_cell.length_c   1.000
_cell.angle_alpha   90.00
_cell.angle_beta   90.00
_cell.angle_gamma   90.00
#
_symmetry.space_group_name_H-M   'P 1'
#
loop_
_entity.id
_entity.type
_entity.pdbx_description
1 polymer ?
#
loop_
_entity_poly.entity_id
_entity_poly.type
_entity_poly.pdbx_seq_one_letter_code
_entity_poly.pdbx_strand_id
1 'polypeptide(L)'
;VLPHMEWNRAFFTTLLAILGTTISPYLFFWQASQEVEEEKIDPKAKPLRWAPWQASGAFQRIRADTLVGMAFSNLIAIAIIVTTAATLHKAGVTDINSSTDAAKALEPVAGKFAFAIFAMGIIGTGLLAVPVLAGSAAFAVGEARRWPVGLERKPKEAMAFYATLAAAVALGMGIMFTPIDPIKALYWSAVINGICAVPVMVVMMLMTGRSDIMGEFPVEGWLRFLGWLATVTMGLSVVGLAL
;
A
#
# COMPACT_ATOMS: atom_id res chain seq x y z
N VAL A 1 7.85 -29.10 5.23
CA VAL A 1 6.98 -28.75 4.09
C VAL A 1 7.86 -28.09 3.04
N LEU A 2 8.01 -28.70 1.86
CA LEU A 2 8.71 -28.06 0.73
C LEU A 2 7.74 -27.13 0.02
N PRO A 3 8.16 -25.94 -0.44
CA PRO A 3 7.31 -25.09 -1.26
C PRO A 3 6.99 -25.83 -2.57
N HIS A 4 5.71 -26.08 -2.81
CA HIS A 4 5.19 -26.61 -4.07
C HIS A 4 4.64 -25.45 -4.87
N MET A 5 5.16 -25.27 -6.08
CA MET A 5 4.73 -24.18 -6.96
C MET A 5 3.68 -24.72 -7.91
N GLU A 6 2.42 -24.46 -7.60
CA GLU A 6 1.30 -24.79 -8.47
C GLU A 6 1.08 -23.63 -9.44
N TRP A 7 1.44 -23.82 -10.70
CA TRP A 7 1.27 -22.83 -11.76
C TRP A 7 -0.20 -22.77 -12.22
N ASN A 8 -1.10 -22.44 -11.31
CA ASN A 8 -2.53 -22.29 -11.57
C ASN A 8 -2.98 -20.84 -11.36
N ARG A 9 -4.15 -20.48 -11.89
CA ARG A 9 -4.69 -19.11 -11.78
C ARG A 9 -4.84 -18.68 -10.32
N ALA A 10 -5.29 -19.56 -9.43
CA ALA A 10 -5.50 -19.24 -8.02
C ALA A 10 -4.20 -18.86 -7.28
N PHE A 11 -3.09 -19.53 -7.60
CA PHE A 11 -1.76 -19.22 -7.11
C PHE A 11 -1.34 -17.81 -7.55
N PHE A 12 -1.47 -17.50 -8.85
CA PHE A 12 -1.15 -16.17 -9.37
C PHE A 12 -2.08 -15.08 -8.83
N THR A 13 -3.37 -15.33 -8.65
CA THR A 13 -4.30 -14.38 -8.02
C THR A 13 -3.87 -14.07 -6.59
N THR A 14 -3.50 -15.10 -5.82
CA THR A 14 -3.07 -14.92 -4.42
C THR A 14 -1.73 -14.23 -4.33
N LEU A 15 -0.78 -14.59 -5.20
CA LEU A 15 0.51 -13.92 -5.32
C LEU A 15 0.32 -12.44 -5.66
N LEU A 16 -0.56 -12.12 -6.62
CA LEU A 16 -0.89 -10.74 -6.97
C LEU A 16 -1.59 -9.98 -5.84
N ALA A 17 -2.47 -10.63 -5.08
CA ALA A 17 -3.10 -10.00 -3.92
C ALA A 17 -2.06 -9.62 -2.86
N ILE A 18 -1.10 -10.52 -2.57
CA ILE A 18 -0.01 -10.26 -1.61
C ILE A 18 0.92 -9.16 -2.14
N LEU A 19 1.34 -9.24 -3.41
CA LEU A 19 2.20 -8.24 -4.01
C LEU A 19 1.50 -6.88 -4.15
N GLY A 20 0.22 -6.87 -4.52
CA GLY A 20 -0.58 -5.66 -4.70
C GLY A 20 -0.87 -4.92 -3.40
N THR A 21 -1.06 -5.63 -2.29
CA THR A 21 -1.13 -5.00 -0.95
C THR A 21 0.22 -4.45 -0.48
N THR A 22 1.34 -4.99 -0.96
CA THR A 22 2.68 -4.54 -0.58
C THR A 22 3.19 -3.39 -1.45
N ILE A 23 2.96 -3.46 -2.77
CA ILE A 23 3.43 -2.53 -3.78
C ILE A 23 2.21 -1.84 -4.41
N SER A 24 1.48 -1.11 -3.58
CA SER A 24 0.29 -0.38 -4.03
C SER A 24 0.67 0.87 -4.85
N PRO A 25 0.04 1.11 -6.02
CA PRO A 25 0.44 2.19 -6.93
C PRO A 25 0.45 3.58 -6.28
N TYR A 26 -0.49 3.84 -5.37
CA TYR A 26 -0.62 5.14 -4.71
C TYR A 26 0.60 5.46 -3.82
N LEU A 27 1.32 4.45 -3.31
CA LEU A 27 2.48 4.64 -2.43
C LEU A 27 3.60 5.42 -3.13
N PHE A 28 3.79 5.21 -4.44
CA PHE A 28 4.81 5.93 -5.21
C PHE A 28 4.58 7.45 -5.22
N PHE A 29 3.32 7.87 -5.36
CA PHE A 29 2.96 9.29 -5.36
C PHE A 29 2.83 9.83 -3.94
N TRP A 30 2.18 9.08 -3.04
CA TRP A 30 1.99 9.48 -1.65
C TRP A 30 3.31 9.68 -0.93
N GLN A 31 4.25 8.73 -1.03
CA GLN A 31 5.54 8.83 -0.36
C GLN A 31 6.35 10.01 -0.89
N ALA A 32 6.36 10.25 -2.20
CA ALA A 32 7.00 11.42 -2.79
C ALA A 32 6.37 12.74 -2.31
N SER A 33 5.04 12.83 -2.27
CA SER A 33 4.34 14.02 -1.78
C SER A 33 4.53 14.24 -0.28
N GLN A 34 4.63 13.18 0.53
CA GLN A 34 4.93 13.28 1.96
C GLN A 34 6.34 13.83 2.19
N GLU A 35 7.35 13.36 1.45
CA GLU A 35 8.71 13.91 1.55
C GLU A 35 8.77 15.40 1.18
N VAL A 36 7.99 15.82 0.17
CA VAL A 36 7.86 17.24 -0.19
C VAL A 36 7.17 18.04 0.94
N GLU A 37 6.21 17.46 1.64
CA GLU A 37 5.54 18.14 2.74
C GLU A 37 6.43 18.23 3.98
N GLU A 38 7.15 17.16 4.34
CA GLU A 38 8.15 17.17 5.41
C GLU A 38 9.25 18.20 5.15
N GLU A 39 9.71 18.33 3.90
CA GLU A 39 10.69 19.35 3.50
C GLU A 39 10.18 20.78 3.72
N LYS A 40 8.89 21.05 3.49
CA LYS A 40 8.30 22.38 3.73
C LYS A 40 8.16 22.69 5.22
N ILE A 41 7.96 21.66 6.05
CA ILE A 41 7.78 21.82 7.50
C ILE A 41 9.11 22.05 8.19
N ASP A 42 10.21 21.42 7.73
CA ASP A 42 11.55 21.62 8.29
C ASP A 42 12.24 22.86 7.70
N PRO A 43 12.48 23.93 8.48
CA PRO A 43 13.14 25.15 7.99
C PRO A 43 14.58 24.94 7.46
N LYS A 44 15.21 23.81 7.81
CA LYS A 44 16.58 23.47 7.40
C LYS A 44 16.62 22.63 6.13
N ALA A 45 15.53 21.97 5.77
CA ALA A 45 15.44 21.14 4.59
C ALA A 45 15.29 22.02 3.34
N LYS A 46 15.96 21.65 2.25
CA LYS A 46 15.87 22.34 0.97
C LYS A 46 15.81 21.32 -0.16
N PRO A 47 15.17 21.66 -1.29
CA PRO A 47 15.14 20.79 -2.45
C PRO A 47 16.55 20.34 -2.82
N LEU A 48 16.76 19.02 -2.92
CA LEU A 48 18.10 18.45 -3.16
C LEU A 48 18.74 18.94 -4.47
N ARG A 49 17.93 19.41 -5.42
CA ARG A 49 18.40 20.08 -6.65
C ARG A 49 19.21 21.36 -6.35
N TRP A 50 18.93 22.05 -5.26
CA TRP A 50 19.61 23.28 -4.84
C TRP A 50 20.54 23.07 -3.65
N ALA A 51 20.36 21.98 -2.89
CA ALA A 51 21.18 21.61 -1.75
C ALA A 51 21.71 20.17 -1.84
N PRO A 52 22.49 19.82 -2.87
CA PRO A 52 22.96 18.44 -3.08
C PRO A 52 23.82 17.90 -1.93
N TRP A 53 24.45 18.77 -1.14
CA TRP A 53 25.20 18.38 0.07
C TRP A 53 24.32 17.77 1.17
N GLN A 54 23.00 18.00 1.16
CA GLN A 54 22.06 17.37 2.09
C GLN A 54 21.66 15.96 1.67
N ALA A 55 21.96 15.54 0.44
CA ALA A 55 21.46 14.29 -0.15
C ALA A 55 21.86 13.05 0.65
N SER A 56 23.10 12.98 1.15
CA SER A 56 23.54 11.82 1.95
C SER A 56 22.70 11.64 3.22
N GLY A 57 22.40 12.74 3.93
CA GLY A 57 21.58 12.70 5.14
C GLY A 57 20.13 12.38 4.83
N ALA A 58 19.55 13.03 3.80
CA ALA A 58 18.19 12.78 3.36
C ALA A 58 17.99 11.31 2.92
N PHE A 59 18.88 10.77 2.08
CA PHE A 59 18.78 9.37 1.63
C PHE A 59 18.97 8.36 2.77
N GLN A 60 19.82 8.65 3.75
CA GLN A 60 19.94 7.80 4.93
C GLN A 60 18.65 7.79 5.77
N ARG A 61 18.03 8.96 6.00
CA ARG A 61 16.74 9.07 6.69
C ARG A 61 15.66 8.29 5.95
N ILE A 62 15.47 8.57 4.66
CA ILE A 62 14.44 7.93 3.83
C ILE A 62 14.63 6.41 3.81
N ARG A 63 15.88 5.95 3.67
CA ARG A 63 16.20 4.52 3.68
C ARG A 63 15.92 3.90 5.04
N ALA A 64 16.30 4.54 6.14
CA ALA A 64 16.04 4.03 7.48
C ALA A 64 14.53 3.93 7.76
N ASP A 65 13.78 4.98 7.45
CA ASP A 65 12.32 5.00 7.60
C ASP A 65 11.66 3.89 6.78
N THR A 66 11.99 3.81 5.49
CA THR A 66 11.44 2.79 4.58
C THR A 66 11.81 1.37 5.04
N LEU A 67 13.07 1.13 5.45
CA LEU A 67 13.50 -0.20 5.89
C LEU A 67 12.83 -0.62 7.20
N VAL A 68 12.74 0.27 8.18
CA VAL A 68 12.10 -0.02 9.47
C VAL A 68 10.60 -0.24 9.26
N GLY A 69 9.94 0.63 8.50
CA GLY A 69 8.52 0.50 8.17
C GLY A 69 8.21 -0.80 7.43
N MET A 70 9.00 -1.13 6.40
CA MET A 70 8.84 -2.36 5.64
C MET A 70 9.15 -3.61 6.47
N ALA A 71 10.18 -3.59 7.32
CA ALA A 71 10.52 -4.73 8.18
C ALA A 71 9.38 -5.02 9.17
N PHE A 72 8.84 -3.98 9.81
CA PHE A 72 7.72 -4.12 10.73
C PHE A 72 6.44 -4.61 10.02
N SER A 73 6.14 -4.04 8.84
CA SER A 73 5.01 -4.47 8.01
C SER A 73 5.10 -5.95 7.60
N ASN A 74 6.27 -6.37 7.10
CA ASN A 74 6.49 -7.77 6.69
C ASN A 74 6.45 -8.73 7.88
N LEU A 75 6.97 -8.32 9.05
CA LEU A 75 6.87 -9.12 10.27
C LEU A 75 5.40 -9.38 10.65
N ILE A 76 4.56 -8.34 10.60
CA ILE A 76 3.11 -8.47 10.85
C ILE A 76 2.47 -9.38 9.80
N ALA A 77 2.78 -9.19 8.52
CA ALA A 77 2.23 -10.01 7.44
C ALA A 77 2.56 -11.50 7.63
N ILE A 78 3.82 -11.82 7.95
CA ILE A 78 4.25 -13.19 8.25
C ILE A 78 3.53 -13.73 9.48
N ALA A 79 3.39 -12.94 10.55
CA ALA A 79 2.67 -13.35 11.75
C ALA A 79 1.20 -13.69 11.44
N ILE A 80 0.53 -12.90 10.60
CA ILE A 80 -0.86 -13.17 10.14
C ILE A 80 -0.91 -14.47 9.33
N ILE A 81 -0.01 -14.65 8.35
CA ILE A 81 0.04 -15.87 7.51
C ILE A 81 0.29 -17.12 8.37
N VAL A 82 1.27 -17.06 9.28
CA VAL A 82 1.61 -18.20 10.15
C VAL A 82 0.47 -18.51 11.12
N THR A 83 -0.14 -17.48 11.72
CA THR A 83 -1.25 -17.67 12.66
C THR A 83 -2.44 -18.29 11.96
N THR A 84 -2.88 -17.72 10.82
CA THR A 84 -4.01 -18.25 10.05
C THR A 84 -3.76 -19.67 9.53
N ALA A 85 -2.53 -19.99 9.11
CA ALA A 85 -2.16 -21.35 8.71
C ALA A 85 -2.19 -22.33 9.89
N ALA A 86 -1.69 -21.93 11.06
CA ALA A 86 -1.61 -22.79 12.24
C ALA A 86 -2.98 -23.03 12.91
N THR A 87 -3.94 -22.13 12.72
CA THR A 87 -5.23 -22.16 13.40
C THR A 87 -6.38 -22.49 12.45
N LEU A 88 -6.72 -21.59 11.51
CA LEU A 88 -7.83 -21.75 10.57
C LEU A 88 -7.60 -22.90 9.59
N HIS A 89 -6.44 -22.89 8.89
CA HIS A 89 -6.16 -23.91 7.88
C HIS A 89 -6.04 -25.31 8.50
N LYS A 90 -5.40 -25.41 9.67
CA LYS A 90 -5.33 -26.67 10.43
C LYS A 90 -6.71 -27.16 10.89
N ALA A 91 -7.65 -26.25 11.18
CA ALA A 91 -9.04 -26.58 11.51
C ALA A 91 -9.91 -26.86 10.27
N GLY A 92 -9.34 -26.87 9.06
CA GLY A 92 -10.05 -27.09 7.81
C GLY A 92 -10.83 -25.88 7.30
N VAL A 93 -10.73 -24.73 7.96
CA VAL A 93 -11.37 -23.48 7.54
C VAL A 93 -10.52 -22.85 6.44
N THR A 94 -10.97 -23.01 5.20
CA THR A 94 -10.28 -22.49 4.00
C THR A 94 -11.02 -21.33 3.34
N ASP A 95 -12.28 -21.12 3.69
CA ASP A 95 -13.11 -20.02 3.18
C ASP A 95 -13.44 -19.04 4.32
N ILE A 96 -13.03 -17.78 4.14
CA ILE A 96 -13.21 -16.71 5.13
C ILE A 96 -14.17 -15.69 4.52
N ASN A 97 -15.42 -15.71 4.99
CA ASN A 97 -16.49 -14.84 4.47
C ASN A 97 -16.80 -13.66 5.40
N SER A 98 -16.26 -13.64 6.63
CA SER A 98 -16.51 -12.55 7.59
C SER A 98 -15.30 -12.20 8.46
N SER A 99 -15.28 -10.96 8.95
CA SER A 99 -14.30 -10.52 9.96
C SER A 99 -14.37 -11.37 11.24
N THR A 100 -15.54 -11.95 11.54
CA THR A 100 -15.68 -12.86 12.67
C THR A 100 -14.96 -14.19 12.46
N ASP A 101 -14.89 -14.68 11.22
CA ASP A 101 -14.13 -15.88 10.90
C ASP A 101 -12.62 -15.61 10.96
N ALA A 102 -12.18 -14.44 10.51
CA ALA A 102 -10.79 -14.02 10.65
C ALA A 102 -10.37 -13.90 12.13
N ALA A 103 -11.26 -13.42 13.01
CA ALA A 103 -10.98 -13.34 14.44
C ALA A 103 -10.73 -14.70 15.12
N LYS A 104 -11.34 -15.79 14.61
CA LYS A 104 -11.11 -17.16 15.11
C LYS A 104 -9.65 -17.59 14.95
N ALA A 105 -8.91 -16.98 14.02
CA ALA A 105 -7.49 -17.26 13.88
C ALA A 105 -6.68 -16.97 15.16
N LEU A 106 -7.14 -16.02 15.98
CA LEU A 106 -6.50 -15.63 17.23
C LEU A 106 -7.02 -16.40 18.45
N GLU A 107 -8.06 -17.22 18.31
CA GLU A 107 -8.68 -17.96 19.41
C GLU A 107 -7.68 -18.84 20.18
N PRO A 108 -6.73 -19.56 19.55
CA PRO A 108 -5.76 -20.37 20.28
C PRO A 108 -4.76 -19.58 21.14
N VAL A 109 -4.55 -18.29 20.84
CA VAL A 109 -3.59 -17.43 21.55
C VAL A 109 -4.29 -16.53 22.57
N ALA A 110 -5.44 -15.96 22.18
CA ALA A 110 -6.17 -14.95 22.97
C ALA A 110 -7.45 -15.49 23.63
N GLY A 111 -7.85 -16.72 23.33
CA GLY A 111 -9.06 -17.35 23.86
C GLY A 111 -10.30 -16.46 23.66
N LYS A 112 -11.04 -16.23 24.75
CA LYS A 112 -12.26 -15.41 24.77
C LYS A 112 -12.03 -13.95 24.36
N PHE A 113 -10.79 -13.46 24.41
CA PHE A 113 -10.45 -12.09 24.02
C PHE A 113 -10.05 -11.96 22.54
N ALA A 114 -9.97 -13.06 21.79
CA ALA A 114 -9.59 -13.05 20.37
C ALA A 114 -10.44 -12.09 19.54
N PHE A 115 -11.77 -12.12 19.74
CA PHE A 115 -12.68 -11.21 19.07
C PHE A 115 -12.42 -9.74 19.46
N ALA A 116 -12.24 -9.44 20.75
CA ALA A 116 -12.01 -8.07 21.22
C ALA A 116 -10.69 -7.50 20.69
N ILE A 117 -9.62 -8.30 20.73
CA ILE A 117 -8.30 -7.91 20.22
C ILE A 117 -8.35 -7.71 18.70
N PHE A 118 -9.00 -8.62 17.97
CA PHE A 118 -9.16 -8.50 16.53
C PHE A 118 -9.99 -7.27 16.14
N ALA A 119 -11.10 -7.02 16.84
CA ALA A 119 -11.96 -5.86 16.62
C ALA A 119 -11.20 -4.55 16.90
N MET A 120 -10.47 -4.46 18.01
CA MET A 120 -9.62 -3.30 18.30
C MET A 120 -8.56 -3.10 17.22
N GLY A 121 -7.94 -4.17 16.73
CA GLY A 121 -6.96 -4.12 15.64
C GLY A 121 -7.56 -3.60 14.32
N ILE A 122 -8.68 -4.16 13.87
CA ILE A 122 -9.36 -3.72 12.64
C ILE A 122 -9.87 -2.28 12.77
N ILE A 123 -10.46 -1.92 13.89
CA ILE A 123 -10.96 -0.55 14.10
C ILE A 123 -9.79 0.44 14.12
N GLY A 124 -8.72 0.12 14.86
CA GLY A 124 -7.53 0.98 14.94
C GLY A 124 -6.84 1.16 13.59
N THR A 125 -6.64 0.07 12.85
CA THR A 125 -6.07 0.13 11.49
C THR A 125 -6.98 0.87 10.52
N GLY A 126 -8.30 0.68 10.59
CA GLY A 126 -9.28 1.41 9.78
C GLY A 126 -9.26 2.92 10.05
N LEU A 127 -9.20 3.34 11.31
CA LEU A 127 -9.14 4.76 11.70
C LEU A 127 -7.86 5.45 11.20
N LEU A 128 -6.74 4.72 11.09
CA LEU A 128 -5.49 5.23 10.52
C LEU A 128 -5.49 5.18 8.99
N ALA A 129 -6.03 4.13 8.39
CA ALA A 129 -5.98 3.90 6.95
C ALA A 129 -6.98 4.79 6.18
N VAL A 130 -8.19 5.01 6.72
CA VAL A 130 -9.23 5.80 6.03
C VAL A 130 -8.75 7.23 5.72
N PRO A 131 -8.17 8.00 6.66
CA PRO A 131 -7.65 9.33 6.34
C PRO A 131 -6.52 9.33 5.32
N VAL A 132 -5.61 8.35 5.39
CA VAL A 132 -4.47 8.25 4.47
C VAL A 132 -4.93 7.89 3.06
N LEU A 133 -5.79 6.88 2.91
CA LEU A 133 -6.30 6.45 1.61
C LEU A 133 -7.23 7.50 1.00
N ALA A 134 -8.19 8.01 1.76
CA ALA A 134 -9.10 9.05 1.27
C ALA A 134 -8.35 10.35 0.97
N GLY A 135 -7.35 10.70 1.79
CA GLY A 135 -6.41 11.79 1.53
C GLY A 135 -5.66 11.59 0.22
N SER A 136 -5.04 10.42 0.01
CA SER A 136 -4.30 10.11 -1.23
C SER A 136 -5.17 10.21 -2.49
N ALA A 137 -6.42 9.74 -2.43
CA ALA A 137 -7.37 9.87 -3.52
C ALA A 137 -7.74 11.33 -3.78
N ALA A 138 -7.97 12.12 -2.72
CA ALA A 138 -8.27 13.54 -2.82
C ALA A 138 -7.08 14.34 -3.38
N PHE A 139 -5.84 13.99 -3.01
CA PHE A 139 -4.62 14.57 -3.60
C PHE A 139 -4.52 14.24 -5.09
N ALA A 140 -4.65 12.96 -5.47
CA ALA A 140 -4.55 12.55 -6.87
C ALA A 140 -5.59 13.23 -7.76
N VAL A 141 -6.86 13.30 -7.31
CA VAL A 141 -7.93 13.99 -8.07
C VAL A 141 -7.70 15.49 -8.09
N GLY A 142 -7.30 16.07 -6.96
CA GLY A 142 -7.03 17.50 -6.85
C GLY A 142 -5.88 17.95 -7.75
N GLU A 143 -4.76 17.23 -7.75
CA GLU A 143 -3.60 17.51 -8.61
C GLU A 143 -3.94 17.31 -10.09
N ALA A 144 -4.65 16.23 -10.45
CA ALA A 144 -5.09 15.99 -11.82
C ALA A 144 -6.01 17.11 -12.34
N ARG A 145 -6.82 17.71 -11.47
CA ARG A 145 -7.71 18.84 -11.78
C ARG A 145 -7.08 20.21 -11.52
N ARG A 146 -5.80 20.26 -11.10
CA ARG A 146 -5.08 21.49 -10.70
C ARG A 146 -5.78 22.31 -9.62
N TRP A 147 -6.48 21.65 -8.70
CA TRP A 147 -7.13 22.26 -7.56
C TRP A 147 -6.15 22.52 -6.41
N PRO A 148 -6.45 23.51 -5.54
CA PRO A 148 -5.70 23.68 -4.31
C PRO A 148 -5.86 22.46 -3.40
N VAL A 149 -4.81 21.65 -3.29
CA VAL A 149 -4.70 20.48 -2.41
C VAL A 149 -4.02 20.82 -1.09
N GLY A 150 -4.29 20.07 -0.02
CA GLY A 150 -3.61 20.21 1.27
C GLY A 150 -4.53 19.95 2.45
N LEU A 151 -4.10 19.08 3.38
CA LEU A 151 -4.80 18.79 4.63
C LEU A 151 -4.74 19.95 5.64
N GLU A 152 -3.74 20.83 5.50
CA GLU A 152 -3.57 22.03 6.31
C GLU A 152 -4.42 23.23 5.82
N ARG A 153 -4.98 23.15 4.61
CA ARG A 153 -5.82 24.23 4.08
C ARG A 153 -7.16 24.23 4.77
N LYS A 154 -7.68 25.43 5.07
CA LYS A 154 -9.01 25.56 5.70
C LYS A 154 -10.07 24.87 4.83
N PRO A 155 -11.08 24.18 5.40
CA PRO A 155 -12.11 23.49 4.62
C PRO A 155 -12.84 24.35 3.57
N LYS A 156 -12.86 25.67 3.77
CA LYS A 156 -13.43 26.65 2.83
C LYS A 156 -12.51 27.00 1.64
N GLU A 157 -11.20 26.80 1.76
CA GLU A 157 -10.20 27.08 0.71
C GLU A 157 -9.95 25.85 -0.19
N ALA A 158 -10.22 24.64 0.32
CA ALA A 158 -10.08 23.37 -0.39
C ALA A 158 -11.40 22.56 -0.42
N MET A 159 -12.52 23.24 -0.67
CA MET A 159 -13.86 22.61 -0.64
C MET A 159 -13.98 21.39 -1.57
N ALA A 160 -13.33 21.45 -2.75
CA ALA A 160 -13.32 20.33 -3.69
C ALA A 160 -12.54 19.11 -3.16
N PHE A 161 -11.45 19.32 -2.42
CA PHE A 161 -10.64 18.25 -1.81
C PHE A 161 -11.41 17.54 -0.68
N TYR A 162 -12.03 18.31 0.22
CA TYR A 162 -12.86 17.73 1.28
C TYR A 162 -14.13 17.07 0.74
N ALA A 163 -14.72 17.60 -0.35
CA ALA A 163 -15.84 16.96 -1.03
C ALA A 163 -15.46 15.62 -1.65
N THR A 164 -14.29 15.51 -2.30
CA THR A 164 -13.79 14.23 -2.82
C THR A 164 -13.51 13.22 -1.71
N LEU A 165 -12.99 13.68 -0.57
CA LEU A 165 -12.76 12.84 0.61
C LEU A 165 -14.08 12.31 1.18
N ALA A 166 -15.07 13.19 1.39
CA ALA A 166 -16.38 12.81 1.88
C ALA A 166 -17.10 11.86 0.91
N ALA A 167 -17.01 12.10 -0.40
CA ALA A 167 -17.57 11.22 -1.42
C ALA A 167 -16.90 9.84 -1.42
N ALA A 168 -15.57 9.76 -1.28
CA ALA A 168 -14.85 8.49 -1.21
C ALA A 168 -15.29 7.65 0.01
N VAL A 169 -15.43 8.28 1.18
CA VAL A 169 -15.93 7.61 2.40
C VAL A 169 -17.38 7.16 2.22
N ALA A 170 -18.25 8.04 1.69
CA ALA A 170 -19.66 7.72 1.46
C ALA A 170 -19.84 6.58 0.45
N LEU A 171 -19.06 6.54 -0.62
CA LEU A 171 -19.06 5.45 -1.61
C LEU A 171 -18.57 4.15 -0.99
N GLY A 172 -17.49 4.18 -0.20
CA GLY A 172 -16.99 3.01 0.52
C GLY A 172 -18.02 2.44 1.49
N MET A 173 -18.72 3.31 2.24
CA MET A 173 -19.86 2.92 3.08
C MET A 173 -21.03 2.38 2.25
N GLY A 174 -21.30 2.98 1.09
CA GLY A 174 -22.35 2.56 0.16
C GLY A 174 -22.20 1.11 -0.28
N ILE A 175 -20.97 0.65 -0.49
CA ILE A 175 -20.68 -0.74 -0.85
C ILE A 175 -21.13 -1.72 0.24
N MET A 176 -21.13 -1.32 1.52
CA MET A 176 -21.61 -2.19 2.60
C MET A 176 -23.12 -2.49 2.54
N PHE A 177 -23.89 -1.67 1.82
CA PHE A 177 -25.32 -1.91 1.58
C PHE A 177 -25.60 -2.75 0.33
N THR A 178 -24.55 -3.13 -0.42
CA THR A 178 -24.67 -4.01 -1.58
C THR A 178 -24.49 -5.47 -1.17
N PRO A 179 -24.98 -6.45 -1.95
CA PRO A 179 -24.76 -7.88 -1.69
C PRO A 179 -23.31 -8.34 -1.95
N ILE A 180 -22.38 -7.40 -2.17
CA ILE A 180 -20.97 -7.70 -2.41
C ILE A 180 -20.32 -8.10 -1.09
N ASP A 181 -19.74 -9.28 -1.07
CA ASP A 181 -18.92 -9.77 0.05
C ASP A 181 -17.72 -8.83 0.28
N PRO A 182 -17.63 -8.14 1.43
CA PRO A 182 -16.55 -7.19 1.71
C PRO A 182 -15.15 -7.83 1.70
N ILE A 183 -15.02 -9.10 2.07
CA ILE A 183 -13.73 -9.81 2.07
C ILE A 183 -13.31 -10.10 0.64
N LYS A 184 -14.24 -10.55 -0.21
CA LYS A 184 -13.94 -10.77 -1.64
C LYS A 184 -13.64 -9.44 -2.33
N ALA A 185 -14.37 -8.38 -2.00
CA ALA A 185 -14.08 -7.04 -2.52
C ALA A 185 -12.68 -6.56 -2.09
N LEU A 186 -12.30 -6.76 -0.82
CA LEU A 186 -10.96 -6.43 -0.32
C LEU A 186 -9.87 -7.23 -1.04
N TYR A 187 -10.08 -8.53 -1.23
CA TYR A 187 -9.14 -9.41 -1.94
C TYR A 187 -8.98 -9.00 -3.41
N TRP A 188 -10.08 -8.80 -4.14
CA TRP A 188 -10.02 -8.39 -5.55
C TRP A 188 -9.48 -6.96 -5.72
N SER A 189 -9.75 -6.07 -4.78
CA SER A 189 -9.13 -4.73 -4.75
C SER A 189 -7.60 -4.84 -4.68
N ALA A 190 -7.06 -5.74 -3.85
CA ALA A 190 -5.62 -6.00 -3.79
C ALA A 190 -5.05 -6.54 -5.11
N VAL A 191 -5.76 -7.47 -5.76
CA VAL A 191 -5.36 -8.00 -7.08
C VAL A 191 -5.33 -6.89 -8.13
N ILE A 192 -6.37 -6.06 -8.18
CA ILE A 192 -6.47 -4.92 -9.11
C ILE A 192 -5.34 -3.92 -8.83
N ASN A 193 -5.05 -3.61 -7.57
CA ASN A 193 -3.90 -2.78 -7.20
C ASN A 193 -2.60 -3.37 -7.75
N GLY A 194 -2.43 -4.69 -7.65
CA GLY A 194 -1.27 -5.38 -8.18
C GLY A 194 -1.13 -5.25 -9.70
N ILE A 195 -2.24 -5.38 -10.44
CA ILE A 195 -2.29 -5.19 -11.89
C ILE A 195 -1.95 -3.74 -12.26
N CYS A 196 -2.56 -2.78 -11.58
CA CYS A 196 -2.34 -1.34 -11.80
C CYS A 196 -0.92 -0.89 -11.41
N ALA A 197 -0.24 -1.60 -10.51
CA ALA A 197 1.10 -1.23 -10.07
C ALA A 197 2.13 -1.43 -11.17
N VAL A 198 1.98 -2.44 -12.04
CA VAL A 198 2.95 -2.75 -13.10
C VAL A 198 3.24 -1.54 -14.00
N PRO A 199 2.26 -0.88 -14.66
CA PRO A 199 2.55 0.28 -15.50
C PRO A 199 3.13 1.45 -14.71
N VAL A 200 2.66 1.68 -13.48
CA VAL A 200 3.19 2.74 -12.62
C VAL A 200 4.66 2.48 -12.27
N MET A 201 5.01 1.25 -11.88
CA MET A 201 6.38 0.84 -11.60
C MET A 201 7.28 0.99 -12.82
N VAL A 202 6.82 0.60 -14.01
CA VAL A 202 7.58 0.79 -15.26
C VAL A 202 7.89 2.27 -15.48
N VAL A 203 6.88 3.14 -15.37
CA VAL A 203 7.07 4.59 -15.52
C VAL A 203 8.04 5.12 -14.47
N MET A 204 7.89 4.73 -13.21
CA MET A 204 8.79 5.12 -12.12
C MET A 204 10.24 4.67 -12.37
N MET A 205 10.45 3.43 -12.82
CA MET A 205 11.80 2.93 -13.14
C MET A 205 12.45 3.65 -14.32
N LEU A 206 11.66 4.08 -15.31
CA LEU A 206 12.13 4.92 -16.41
C LEU A 206 12.46 6.34 -15.93
N MET A 207 11.62 6.93 -15.08
CA MET A 207 11.83 8.28 -14.55
C MET A 207 13.03 8.37 -13.60
N THR A 208 13.17 7.40 -12.69
CA THR A 208 14.28 7.38 -11.71
C THR A 208 15.63 7.12 -12.37
N GLY A 209 15.68 6.49 -13.54
CA GLY A 209 16.92 6.29 -14.30
C GLY A 209 17.34 7.46 -15.18
N ARG A 210 16.57 8.55 -15.22
CA ARG A 210 16.76 9.70 -16.12
C ARG A 210 17.41 10.87 -15.39
N SER A 211 18.59 11.30 -15.86
CA SER A 211 19.31 12.45 -15.30
C SER A 211 18.62 13.79 -15.57
N ASP A 212 17.78 13.89 -16.60
CA ASP A 212 17.00 15.11 -16.85
C ASP A 212 15.88 15.33 -15.81
N ILE A 213 15.44 14.27 -15.13
CA ILE A 213 14.42 14.32 -14.07
C ILE A 213 15.10 14.34 -12.70
N MET A 214 16.04 13.42 -12.47
CA MET A 214 16.70 13.21 -11.17
C MET A 214 17.91 14.13 -10.93
N GLY A 215 18.34 14.88 -11.95
CA GLY A 215 19.53 15.72 -11.88
C GLY A 215 20.79 14.89 -11.62
N GLU A 216 21.49 15.21 -10.53
CA GLU A 216 22.72 14.54 -10.11
C GLU A 216 22.50 13.19 -9.42
N PHE A 217 21.24 12.80 -9.18
CA PHE A 217 20.89 11.60 -8.40
C PHE A 217 20.07 10.54 -9.17
N PRO A 218 20.41 10.19 -10.43
CA PRO A 218 19.74 9.08 -11.10
C PRO A 218 19.97 7.76 -10.35
N VAL A 219 18.96 6.89 -10.36
CA VAL A 219 19.04 5.56 -9.76
C VAL A 219 19.86 4.65 -10.66
N GLU A 220 20.99 4.18 -10.15
CA GLU A 220 21.96 3.36 -10.88
C GLU A 220 22.33 2.07 -10.13
N GLY A 221 23.02 1.17 -10.83
CA GLY A 221 23.58 -0.06 -10.27
C GLY A 221 22.55 -1.01 -9.67
N TRP A 222 22.82 -1.46 -8.44
CA TRP A 222 22.05 -2.51 -7.77
C TRP A 222 20.59 -2.12 -7.49
N LEU A 223 20.34 -0.86 -7.10
CA LEU A 223 18.99 -0.41 -6.81
C LEU A 223 18.13 -0.39 -8.07
N ARG A 224 18.70 0.01 -9.20
CA ARG A 224 18.02 -0.05 -10.50
C ARG A 224 17.70 -1.48 -10.91
N PHE A 225 18.65 -2.40 -10.73
CA PHE A 225 18.45 -3.82 -11.02
C PHE A 225 17.33 -4.42 -10.17
N LEU A 226 17.35 -4.21 -8.85
CA LEU A 226 16.29 -4.69 -7.96
C LEU A 226 14.92 -4.10 -8.29
N GLY A 227 14.86 -2.81 -8.63
CA GLY A 227 13.62 -2.16 -9.04
C GLY A 227 13.02 -2.82 -10.28
N TRP A 228 13.82 -3.03 -11.34
CA TRP A 228 13.37 -3.73 -12.54
C TRP A 228 13.02 -5.20 -12.28
N LEU A 229 13.77 -5.90 -11.43
CA LEU A 229 13.45 -7.27 -11.04
C LEU A 229 12.08 -7.36 -10.36
N ALA A 230 11.78 -6.43 -9.44
CA ALA A 230 10.46 -6.34 -8.81
C ALA A 230 9.36 -6.03 -9.84
N THR A 231 9.59 -5.08 -10.75
CA THR A 231 8.64 -4.75 -11.83
C THR A 231 8.36 -5.95 -12.74
N VAL A 232 9.40 -6.68 -13.15
CA VAL A 232 9.27 -7.87 -14.00
C VAL A 232 8.53 -8.98 -13.25
N THR A 233 8.85 -9.22 -11.98
CA THR A 233 8.17 -10.23 -11.15
C THR A 233 6.69 -9.92 -11.00
N MET A 234 6.35 -8.65 -10.77
CA MET A 234 4.95 -8.18 -10.72
C MET A 234 4.26 -8.41 -12.07
N GLY A 235 4.91 -8.01 -13.18
CA GLY A 235 4.39 -8.16 -14.53
C GLY A 235 4.17 -9.63 -14.92
N LEU A 236 5.11 -10.52 -14.60
CA LEU A 236 4.96 -11.96 -14.82
C LEU A 236 3.80 -12.54 -14.02
N SER A 237 3.58 -12.05 -12.80
CA SER A 237 2.43 -12.47 -11.99
C SER A 237 1.09 -12.06 -12.63
N VAL A 238 1.02 -10.85 -13.21
CA VAL A 238 -0.15 -10.37 -13.96
C VAL A 238 -0.39 -11.21 -15.21
N VAL A 239 0.66 -11.52 -15.98
CA VAL A 239 0.56 -12.38 -17.17
C VAL A 239 0.12 -13.78 -16.79
N GLY A 240 0.66 -14.35 -15.70
CA GLY A 240 0.28 -15.67 -15.21
C GLY A 240 -1.18 -15.77 -14.76
N LEU A 241 -1.77 -14.69 -14.26
CA LEU A 241 -3.21 -14.62 -13.97
C LEU A 241 -4.08 -14.65 -15.25
N ALA A 242 -3.58 -14.07 -16.34
CA ALA A 242 -4.31 -13.95 -17.60
C ALA A 242 -4.30 -15.23 -18.46
N LEU A 243 -3.34 -16.14 -18.21
CA LEU A 243 -3.20 -17.44 -18.87
C LEU A 243 -4.09 -18.51 -18.20
#